data_AF-A0A4U8YLL8-F1
#
_entry.id   AF-A0A4U8YLL8-F1
#
_cell.length_a   1.000
_cell.length_b   1.000
_cell.length_c   1.000
_cell.angle_alpha   90.00
_cell.angle_beta   90.00
_cell.angle_gamma   90.00
#
_symmetry.space_group_name_H-M   'P 1'
#
loop_
_entity.id
_entity.type
_entity.pdbx_description
1 polymer ?
#
loop_
_entity_poly.entity_id
_entity_poly.type
_entity_poly.pdbx_seq_one_letter_code
_entity_poly.pdbx_strand_id
1 'polypeptide(L)' 'MDEKITFNVFGRTVLALRKENTWALFYLGTDGKRRPATDLVVPSDIKSPELEQYLSDLCHEWATEKHPDVFRVT' A
#
# COMPACT_ATOMS: atom_id res chain seq x y z
N MET A 1 10.30 0.64 -16.30
CA MET A 1 8.83 0.48 -16.30
C MET A 1 8.36 0.92 -14.94
N ASP A 2 7.49 1.91 -14.88
CA ASP A 2 6.84 2.32 -13.63
C ASP A 2 5.90 1.20 -13.17
N GLU A 3 6.19 0.59 -12.03
CA GLU A 3 5.33 -0.44 -11.45
C GLU A 3 4.20 0.22 -10.66
N LYS A 4 2.98 -0.28 -10.88
CA LYS A 4 1.78 0.16 -10.20
C LYS A 4 1.09 -1.05 -9.58
N ILE A 5 0.89 -1.03 -8.26
CA ILE A 5 0.24 -2.11 -7.53
C ILE A 5 -0.77 -1.50 -6.58
N THR A 6 -1.99 -2.06 -6.56
CA THR A 6 -3.01 -1.65 -5.60
C THR A 6 -3.13 -2.71 -4.52
N PHE A 7 -3.27 -2.30 -3.28
CA PHE A 7 -3.47 -3.16 -2.13
C PHE A 7 -4.74 -2.78 -1.40
N ASN A 8 -5.39 -3.78 -0.82
CA ASN A 8 -6.23 -3.59 0.34
C ASN A 8 -5.33 -3.74 1.56
N VAL A 9 -5.19 -2.66 2.34
CA VAL A 9 -4.42 -2.63 3.58
C VAL A 9 -5.41 -2.52 4.73
N PHE A 10 -5.80 -3.66 5.31
CA PHE A 10 -6.77 -3.73 6.41
C PHE A 10 -8.05 -2.92 6.14
N GLY A 11 -8.63 -3.08 4.93
CA GLY A 11 -9.86 -2.41 4.50
C GLY A 11 -9.65 -1.07 3.79
N ARG A 12 -8.42 -0.57 3.71
CA ARG A 12 -8.08 0.70 3.04
C ARG A 12 -7.46 0.42 1.68
N THR A 13 -7.96 1.07 0.62
CA THR A 13 -7.34 0.91 -0.71
C THR A 13 -6.11 1.81 -0.82
N VAL A 14 -4.94 1.20 -0.97
CA VAL A 14 -3.64 1.88 -1.09
C VAL A 14 -3.03 1.56 -2.44
N LEU A 15 -2.67 2.61 -3.18
CA LEU A 15 -1.94 2.54 -4.44
C LEU A 15 -0.46 2.75 -4.19
N ALA A 16 0.37 1.80 -4.61
CA ALA A 16 1.82 1.92 -4.65
C ALA A 16 2.30 2.18 -6.07
N LEU A 17 3.10 3.23 -6.24
CA LEU A 17 3.79 3.57 -7.49
C LEU A 17 5.30 3.51 -7.28
N ARG A 18 5.99 2.73 -8.10
CA ARG A 18 7.45 2.72 -8.12
C ARG A 18 7.95 3.91 -8.94
N LYS A 19 8.64 4.84 -8.30
CA LYS A 19 9.23 6.04 -8.94
C LYS A 19 10.68 6.19 -8.51
N GLU A 20 11.60 6.25 -9.47
CA GLU A 20 13.04 6.53 -9.22
C GLU A 20 13.64 5.65 -8.10
N ASN A 21 13.30 4.36 -8.12
CA ASN A 21 13.71 3.35 -7.13
C ASN A 21 13.11 3.51 -5.72
N THR A 22 12.12 4.37 -5.54
CA THR A 22 11.35 4.53 -4.30
C THR A 22 9.87 4.19 -4.53
N TRP A 23 9.13 4.01 -3.45
CA TRP A 23 7.68 3.79 -3.49
C TRP A 23 6.95 5.05 -3.05
N ALA A 24 6.03 5.53 -3.89
CA ALA A 24 5.06 6.55 -3.53
C ALA A 24 3.70 5.88 -3.25
N LEU A 25 3.17 6.09 -2.05
CA LEU A 25 1.89 5.51 -1.63
C LEU A 25 0.77 6.55 -1.63
N PHE A 26 -0.43 6.12 -2.03
CA PHE A 26 -1.63 6.95 -2.07
C PHE A 26 -2.84 6.19 -1.52
N TYR A 27 -3.62 6.82 -0.65
CA TYR A 27 -4.97 6.37 -0.36
C TYR A 27 -5.89 6.67 -1.53
N LEU A 28 -6.66 5.66 -1.95
CA LEU A 28 -7.72 5.81 -2.94
C LEU A 28 -9.05 6.01 -2.22
N GLY A 29 -9.63 7.21 -2.36
CA GLY A 29 -10.99 7.49 -1.91
C GLY A 29 -12.04 6.88 -2.82
N THR A 30 -13.28 6.76 -2.33
CA THR A 30 -14.42 6.26 -3.10
C THR A 30 -14.84 7.22 -4.22
N ASP A 31 -14.42 8.48 -4.16
CA ASP A 31 -14.64 9.51 -5.17
C ASP A 31 -13.57 9.53 -6.28
N GLY A 32 -12.69 8.53 -6.32
CA GLY A 32 -11.63 8.40 -7.34
C GLY A 32 -10.43 9.32 -7.13
N LYS A 33 -10.42 10.12 -6.07
CA LYS A 33 -9.27 10.96 -5.71
C LYS A 33 -8.15 10.16 -5.06
N ARG A 34 -6.92 10.61 -5.31
CA ARG A 34 -5.69 10.07 -4.70
C ARG A 34 -5.21 11.05 -3.65
N ARG A 35 -5.07 10.60 -2.41
CA ARG A 35 -4.44 11.36 -1.33
C ARG A 35 -3.09 10.72 -1.00
N PRO A 36 -1.97 11.47 -0.99
CA PRO A 36 -0.69 10.92 -0.56
C PRO A 36 -0.79 10.28 0.83
N ALA A 37 -0.26 9.08 0.99
CA ALA A 37 -0.18 8.38 2.26
C ALA A 37 1.13 8.75 2.96
N THR A 38 1.21 9.98 3.48
CA THR A 38 2.44 10.53 4.10
C THR A 38 2.80 9.85 5.42
N ASP A 39 1.86 9.11 6.01
CA ASP A 39 2.03 8.28 7.20
C ASP A 39 2.60 6.89 6.89
N LEU A 40 2.71 6.51 5.61
CA LEU A 40 3.29 5.24 5.18
C LEU A 40 4.58 5.48 4.39
N VAL A 41 5.69 4.98 4.92
CA VAL A 41 7.01 5.10 4.29
C VAL A 41 7.51 3.70 3.95
N VAL A 42 7.88 3.48 2.69
CA VAL A 42 8.45 2.21 2.24
C VAL A 42 9.89 2.45 1.76
N PRO A 43 10.89 1.75 2.31
CA PRO A 43 12.27 1.83 1.85
C PRO A 43 12.42 1.46 0.37
N SER A 44 13.41 2.05 -0.30
CA SER A 44 13.74 1.78 -1.72
C SER A 44 14.04 0.31 -2.02
N ASP A 45 14.63 -0.38 -1.04
CA ASP A 45 15.11 -1.75 -1.17
C ASP A 45 13.99 -2.80 -1.13
N ILE A 46 12.79 -2.42 -0.67
CA ILE A 46 11.61 -3.28 -0.71
C ILE A 46 11.21 -3.49 -2.17
N LYS A 47 11.17 -4.75 -2.62
CA LYS A 47 10.72 -5.11 -3.97
C LYS A 47 9.22 -5.33 -3.98
N SER A 48 8.63 -5.26 -5.17
CA SER A 48 7.21 -5.54 -5.42
C SER A 48 6.66 -6.78 -4.71
N PRO A 49 7.30 -7.97 -4.75
CA PRO A 49 6.82 -9.17 -4.03
C PRO A 49 6.81 -9.02 -2.50
N GLU A 50 7.68 -8.19 -1.93
CA GLU A 50 7.82 -7.99 -0.48
C GLU A 50 6.85 -6.94 0.06
N LEU A 51 6.27 -6.14 -0.83
CA LEU A 51 5.47 -4.97 -0.49
C LEU A 51 4.18 -5.33 0.28
N GLU A 52 3.57 -6.48 0.00
CA GLU A 52 2.38 -6.95 0.72
C GLU A 52 2.70 -7.24 2.19
N GLN A 53 3.73 -8.06 2.42
CA GLN A 53 4.20 -8.40 3.77
C GLN A 53 4.65 -7.14 4.51
N TYR A 54 5.43 -6.28 3.86
CA TYR A 54 5.91 -5.03 4.44
C TYR A 54 4.76 -4.14 4.92
N LEU A 55 3.70 -3.97 4.10
CA LEU A 55 2.53 -3.20 4.48
C LEU A 55 1.73 -3.88 5.61
N SER A 56 1.69 -5.21 5.63
CA SER A 56 1.06 -5.97 6.72
C SER A 56 1.76 -5.73 8.06
N ASP A 57 3.09 -5.76 8.08
CA ASP A 57 3.88 -5.51 9.29
C ASP A 57 3.80 -4.04 9.72
N LEU A 58 3.95 -3.10 8.77
CA LEU A 58 3.92 -1.66 9.04
C LEU A 58 2.56 -1.20 9.58
N CYS A 59 1.47 -1.77 9.07
CA CYS A 59 0.11 -1.35 9.39
C CYS A 59 -0.64 -2.31 10.31
N HIS A 60 0.06 -3.22 11.00
CA HIS A 60 -0.58 -4.31 11.77
C HIS A 60 -1.66 -3.82 12.75
N GLU A 61 -1.48 -2.65 13.35
CA GLU A 61 -2.46 -2.04 14.28
C GLU A 61 -3.78 -1.64 13.62
N TRP A 62 -3.87 -1.62 12.29
CA TRP A 62 -5.12 -1.34 11.57
C TRP A 62 -5.97 -2.59 11.37
N ALA A 63 -5.44 -3.77 11.67
CA ALA A 63 -6.15 -5.02 11.56
C ALA A 63 -7.42 -5.02 12.43
N THR A 64 -8.50 -5.55 11.87
CA THR A 64 -9.76 -5.75 12.59
C THR A 64 -10.33 -7.12 12.24
N GLU A 65 -11.31 -7.60 13.01
CA GLU A 65 -11.99 -8.87 12.69
C GLU A 65 -12.57 -8.91 11.26
N LYS A 66 -13.00 -7.75 10.72
CA LYS A 66 -13.56 -7.66 9.36
C LYS A 66 -12.50 -7.50 8.27
N HIS A 67 -11.34 -6.98 8.63
CA HIS A 67 -10.23 -6.73 7.71
C HIS A 67 -8.94 -7.20 8.39
N PRO A 68 -8.70 -8.53 8.41
CA PRO A 68 -7.57 -9.11 9.16
C PRO A 68 -6.26 -9.12 8.39
N ASP A 69 -6.26 -8.84 7.09
CA ASP A 69 -5.11 -9.05 6.21
C ASP A 69 -4.86 -7.89 5.24
N VAL A 70 -3.65 -7.88 4.67
CA VAL A 70 -3.26 -7.07 3.52
C VAL A 70 -3.15 -7.96 2.29
N PHE A 71 -3.71 -7.53 1.16
CA PHE A 71 -3.64 -8.29 -0.09
C PHE A 71 -3.65 -7.39 -1.31
N ARG A 72 -3.01 -7.84 -2.40
CA ARG A 72 -3.09 -7.18 -3.71
C ARG A 72 -4.51 -7.18 -4.27
N VAL A 73 -4.92 -6.02 -4.80
CA VAL A 73 -6.16 -5.85 -5.56
C VAL A 73 -5.80 -5.93 -7.04
N THR A 74 -6.47 -6.84 -7.76
CA THR A 74 -6.25 -7.10 -9.19
C THR A 74 -6.85 -6.00 -10.07
#